data_AF-A0A444YMB5-F1
#
_entry.id   AF-A0A444YMB5-F1
#
_cell.length_a   1.000
_cell.length_b   1.000
_cell.length_c   1.000
_cell.angle_alpha   90.00
_cell.angle_beta   90.00
_cell.angle_gamma   90.00
#
_symmetry.space_group_name_H-M   'P 1'
#
loop_
_entity.id
_entity.type
_entity.pdbx_description
1 polymer ?
#
loop_
_entity_poly.entity_id
_entity_poly.type
_entity_poly.pdbx_seq_one_letter_code
_entity_poly.pdbx_strand_id
1 'polypeptide(L)'
;MDAFANQEDENGVIAESSAFVKGEVPAEYSVPPKVDSEVKVLHEKVTKQVIKEGHGQKPSKYSTCFIHYRGWSESTLHKFEDTWQEQRPIEMVLGKEKKEMTGLAIGVANMKDGERALLRVGWELGYGEEGSFSFPNVPPRADLVYEVELIGFDETKEGKARSDMTVEERIGAADRRKMDGNVLFQQEKLEEAMQQYEMAIAYMGDDFMFQLFGKYRDMALAVKNPCHLNMAACLIKLNRYEEAIGQCTIVLTEDENNVKALFRRGKSRAALGQIDPAKEDFQKARKYAPEDKAIARELRLLAEHDKVVYQKQKELYKGIFGPRPDPRSSNKRSGNLLILIWQWLLSLFYGLVNLFKRKSPKSD
;
A
#
# COMPACT_ATOMS: atom_id res chain seq x y z
N MET A 1 -20.24 32.00 49.92
CA MET A 1 -20.09 31.75 48.47
C MET A 1 -18.64 31.34 48.25
N ASP A 2 -18.19 30.26 48.89
CA ASP A 2 -18.49 28.85 48.55
C ASP A 2 -18.17 28.56 47.08
N ALA A 3 -17.40 27.56 46.69
CA ALA A 3 -16.64 26.54 47.40
C ALA A 3 -15.88 25.70 46.33
N PHE A 4 -14.96 24.84 46.79
CA PHE A 4 -14.40 23.66 46.11
C PHE A 4 -13.43 23.91 44.94
N ALA A 5 -12.41 23.09 44.69
CA ALA A 5 -11.59 22.15 45.43
C ALA A 5 -10.58 21.69 44.37
N ASN A 6 -9.28 21.84 44.63
CA ASN A 6 -8.24 21.27 43.77
C ASN A 6 -8.24 19.75 43.98
N GLN A 7 -8.67 19.01 42.97
CA GLN A 7 -8.34 17.60 42.78
C GLN A 7 -7.49 17.50 41.52
N GLU A 8 -6.19 17.30 41.73
CA GLU A 8 -5.29 16.76 40.71
C GLU A 8 -5.63 15.27 40.55
N ASP A 9 -6.31 14.94 39.45
CA ASP A 9 -6.38 13.55 38.98
C ASP A 9 -5.32 13.36 37.88
N GLU A 10 -4.31 12.57 38.25
CA GLU A 10 -3.40 11.89 37.35
C GLU A 10 -4.21 11.04 36.35
N ASN A 11 -4.18 11.40 35.06
CA ASN A 11 -4.25 10.48 33.92
C ASN A 11 -4.09 11.27 32.62
N GLY A 12 -2.85 11.70 32.35
CA GLY A 12 -2.46 12.14 31.03
C GLY A 12 -2.46 10.95 30.08
N VAL A 13 -3.54 10.84 29.29
CA VAL A 13 -3.63 9.94 28.15
C VAL A 13 -2.48 10.28 27.20
N ILE A 14 -1.46 9.44 27.17
CA ILE A 14 -0.44 9.46 26.12
C ILE A 14 -1.18 9.03 24.86
N ALA A 15 -1.59 10.02 24.06
CA ALA A 15 -1.98 9.78 22.68
C ALA A 15 -0.72 9.28 21.96
N GLU A 16 -0.58 7.95 21.83
CA GLU A 16 0.32 7.36 20.86
C GLU A 16 -0.15 7.86 19.48
N SER A 17 0.55 8.89 18.99
CA SER A 17 0.47 9.30 17.60
C SER A 17 0.80 8.08 16.76
N SER A 18 -0.20 7.57 16.05
CA SER A 18 0.00 6.62 14.96
C SER A 18 0.90 7.28 13.92
N ALA A 19 2.21 7.14 14.10
CA ALA A 19 3.19 7.51 13.12
C ALA A 19 2.93 6.62 11.91
N PHE A 20 2.22 7.18 10.93
CA PHE A 20 2.26 6.67 9.57
C PHE A 20 3.74 6.53 9.22
N VAL A 21 4.20 5.29 9.13
CA VAL A 21 5.48 4.98 8.51
C VAL A 21 5.33 5.44 7.08
N LYS A 22 5.80 6.67 6.78
CA LYS A 22 6.13 7.06 5.42
C LYS A 22 7.15 6.03 4.96
N GLY A 23 6.70 5.05 4.19
CA GLY A 23 7.61 4.15 3.49
C GLY A 23 8.60 5.03 2.73
N GLU A 24 9.89 4.81 2.95
CA GLU A 24 10.92 5.43 2.13
C GLU A 24 10.62 5.11 0.66
N VAL A 25 10.59 6.14 -0.17
CA VAL A 25 10.45 5.98 -1.61
C VAL A 25 11.61 5.10 -2.08
N PRO A 26 11.37 3.95 -2.75
CA PRO A 26 12.46 3.12 -3.23
C PRO A 26 13.40 3.95 -4.12
N ALA A 27 14.70 3.86 -3.88
CA ALA A 27 15.72 4.72 -4.51
C ALA A 27 15.68 4.70 -6.05
N GLU A 28 15.12 3.63 -6.66
CA GLU A 28 14.92 3.47 -8.10
C GLU A 28 14.02 4.54 -8.75
N TYR A 29 13.18 5.26 -7.99
CA TYR A 29 12.22 6.24 -8.54
C TYR A 29 12.60 7.71 -8.26
N SER A 30 13.82 7.95 -7.78
CA SER A 30 14.34 9.29 -7.46
C SER A 30 14.98 9.98 -8.67
N VAL A 31 15.47 9.21 -9.64
CA VAL A 31 16.20 9.67 -10.81
C VAL A 31 15.53 9.21 -12.11
N PRO A 32 15.76 9.89 -13.24
CA PRO A 32 15.26 9.44 -14.53
C PRO A 32 15.74 8.01 -14.86
N PRO A 33 14.88 7.15 -15.43
CA PRO A 33 15.27 5.80 -15.80
C PRO A 33 16.32 5.82 -16.92
N LYS A 34 17.25 4.87 -16.88
CA LYS A 34 18.19 4.64 -17.99
C LYS A 34 17.48 3.87 -19.09
N VAL A 35 17.58 4.35 -20.33
CA VAL A 35 16.88 3.78 -21.48
C VAL A 35 17.87 3.66 -22.63
N ASP A 36 17.98 2.45 -23.18
CA ASP A 36 18.91 2.11 -24.27
C ASP A 36 18.25 2.16 -25.66
N SER A 37 16.94 2.44 -25.73
CA SER A 37 16.21 2.55 -26.98
C SER A 37 16.71 3.72 -27.84
N GLU A 38 16.54 3.62 -29.16
CA GLU A 38 16.89 4.66 -30.11
C GLU A 38 16.27 6.02 -29.75
N VAL A 39 17.09 7.07 -29.82
CA VAL A 39 16.66 8.45 -29.59
C VAL A 39 15.97 8.97 -30.84
N LYS A 40 14.65 9.16 -30.76
CA LYS A 40 13.87 9.77 -31.83
C LYS A 40 13.76 11.29 -31.63
N VAL A 41 14.25 12.05 -32.59
CA VAL A 41 14.06 13.51 -32.62
C VAL A 41 12.65 13.82 -33.09
N LEU A 42 11.85 14.45 -32.22
CA LEU A 42 10.46 14.85 -32.52
C LEU A 42 10.37 16.32 -32.91
N HIS A 43 11.25 17.13 -32.32
CA HIS A 43 11.43 18.56 -32.56
C HIS A 43 12.89 18.91 -32.26
N GLU A 44 13.39 20.06 -32.71
CA GLU A 44 14.77 20.53 -32.44
C GLU A 44 15.13 20.49 -30.94
N LYS A 45 14.13 20.71 -30.08
CA LYS A 45 14.24 20.77 -28.62
C LYS A 45 13.51 19.62 -27.90
N VAL A 46 13.03 18.60 -28.62
CA VAL A 46 12.33 17.46 -28.01
C VAL A 46 12.79 16.14 -28.61
N THR A 47 13.30 15.26 -27.76
CA THR A 47 13.64 13.89 -28.13
C THR A 47 12.86 12.89 -27.30
N LYS A 48 12.64 11.69 -27.86
CA LYS A 48 11.90 10.59 -27.22
C LYS A 48 12.68 9.28 -27.30
N GLN A 49 12.70 8.55 -26.20
CA GLN A 49 13.18 7.18 -26.10
C GLN A 49 12.05 6.32 -25.53
N VAL A 50 11.73 5.19 -26.15
CA VAL A 50 10.59 4.34 -25.73
C VAL A 50 11.05 3.38 -24.64
N ILE A 51 10.33 3.34 -23.52
CA ILE A 51 10.55 2.41 -22.40
C ILE A 51 9.63 1.19 -22.56
N LYS A 52 8.36 1.43 -22.90
CA LYS A 52 7.35 0.41 -23.16
C LYS A 52 6.53 0.82 -24.37
N GLU A 53 6.44 -0.07 -25.35
CA GLU A 53 5.60 0.15 -26.53
C GLU A 53 4.13 0.25 -26.16
N GLY A 54 3.46 1.25 -26.75
CA GLY A 54 2.01 1.37 -26.70
C GLY A 54 1.32 0.70 -27.89
N HIS A 55 0.00 0.81 -27.92
CA HIS A 55 -0.87 0.15 -28.88
C HIS A 55 -1.82 1.14 -29.54
N GLY A 56 -2.39 0.73 -30.67
CA GLY A 56 -3.30 1.57 -31.44
C GLY A 56 -2.62 2.76 -32.14
N GLN A 57 -3.40 3.82 -32.35
CA GLN A 57 -2.99 5.03 -33.05
C GLN A 57 -2.48 6.11 -32.10
N LYS A 58 -1.83 7.13 -32.67
CA LYS A 58 -1.40 8.32 -31.93
C LYS A 58 -2.56 9.30 -31.76
N PRO A 59 -2.55 10.13 -30.70
CA PRO A 59 -3.55 11.18 -30.54
C PRO A 59 -3.47 12.19 -31.69
N SER A 60 -4.64 12.61 -32.17
CA SER A 60 -4.75 13.68 -33.16
C SER A 60 -4.72 15.06 -32.48
N LYS A 61 -4.51 16.13 -33.25
CA LYS A 61 -4.54 17.50 -32.71
C LYS A 61 -5.88 17.75 -31.99
N TYR A 62 -5.84 18.44 -30.85
CA TYR A 62 -6.98 18.67 -29.96
C TYR A 62 -7.53 17.44 -29.26
N SER A 63 -6.89 16.27 -29.36
CA SER A 63 -7.26 15.14 -28.51
C SER A 63 -6.97 15.46 -27.04
N THR A 64 -7.85 14.99 -26.18
CA THR A 64 -7.65 15.05 -24.73
C THR A 64 -6.85 13.83 -24.32
N CYS A 65 -5.58 14.03 -23.98
CA CYS A 65 -4.66 12.99 -23.53
C CYS A 65 -4.66 12.91 -22.01
N PHE A 66 -4.69 11.69 -21.48
CA PHE A 66 -4.59 11.41 -20.06
C PHE A 66 -3.22 10.78 -19.82
N ILE A 67 -2.39 11.44 -19.01
CA ILE A 67 -1.00 11.02 -18.83
C ILE A 67 -0.62 10.96 -17.36
N HIS A 68 0.20 9.96 -17.04
CA HIS A 68 1.06 10.00 -15.88
C HIS A 68 2.45 10.46 -16.31
N TYR A 69 3.10 11.30 -15.51
CA TYR A 69 4.49 11.63 -15.69
C TYR A 69 5.23 11.92 -14.39
N ARG A 70 6.55 11.83 -14.48
CA ARG A 70 7.53 12.41 -13.56
C ARG A 70 8.39 13.40 -14.31
N GLY A 71 8.69 14.52 -13.66
CA GLY A 71 9.52 15.58 -14.24
C GLY A 71 10.77 15.81 -13.41
N TRP A 72 11.91 15.90 -14.08
CA TRP A 72 13.20 16.27 -13.48
C TRP A 72 13.83 17.43 -14.24
N SER A 73 14.58 18.27 -13.53
CA SER A 73 15.59 19.14 -14.15
C SER A 73 16.77 18.28 -14.61
N GLU A 74 17.18 18.39 -15.86
CA GLU A 74 18.24 17.56 -16.44
C GLU A 74 19.60 17.80 -15.77
N SER A 75 19.92 19.05 -15.45
CA SER A 75 21.22 19.43 -14.89
C SER A 75 21.40 19.03 -13.43
N THR A 76 20.34 19.15 -12.64
CA THR A 76 20.38 18.89 -11.19
C THR A 76 19.79 17.54 -10.79
N LEU A 77 19.08 16.86 -11.71
CA LEU A 77 18.26 15.68 -11.45
C LEU A 77 17.24 15.88 -10.33
N HIS A 78 16.87 17.13 -10.05
CA HIS A 78 15.85 17.44 -9.08
C HIS A 78 14.48 17.06 -9.64
N LYS A 79 13.80 16.10 -8.99
CA LYS A 79 12.41 15.73 -9.31
C LYS A 79 11.48 16.83 -8.81
N PHE A 80 10.73 17.45 -9.72
CA PHE A 80 9.82 18.55 -9.40
C PHE A 80 8.34 18.14 -9.47
N GLU A 81 8.02 17.00 -10.10
CA GLU A 81 6.65 16.50 -10.23
C GLU A 81 6.63 14.96 -10.26
N ASP A 82 5.63 14.33 -9.63
CA ASP A 82 5.39 12.88 -9.70
C ASP A 82 3.90 12.54 -9.55
N THR A 83 3.20 12.48 -10.68
CA THR A 83 1.75 12.19 -10.71
C THR A 83 1.40 10.77 -10.24
N TRP A 84 2.34 9.80 -10.30
CA TRP A 84 2.10 8.46 -9.74
C TRP A 84 2.08 8.49 -8.22
N GLN A 85 2.98 9.28 -7.62
CA GLN A 85 3.01 9.46 -6.16
C GLN A 85 1.71 10.12 -5.67
N GLU A 86 1.16 11.04 -6.45
CA GLU A 86 -0.13 11.69 -6.17
C GLU A 86 -1.34 10.81 -6.48
N GLN A 87 -1.15 9.68 -7.18
CA GLN A 87 -2.22 8.83 -7.71
C GLN A 87 -3.26 9.62 -8.52
N ARG A 88 -2.80 10.67 -9.21
CA ARG A 88 -3.67 11.60 -9.95
C ARG A 88 -3.08 11.84 -11.34
N PRO A 89 -3.63 11.22 -12.39
CA PRO A 89 -3.21 11.51 -13.75
C PRO A 89 -3.64 12.91 -14.15
N ILE A 90 -2.88 13.52 -15.06
CA ILE A 90 -3.19 14.84 -15.59
C ILE A 90 -3.86 14.73 -16.96
N GLU A 91 -4.65 15.75 -17.27
CA GLU A 91 -5.28 15.92 -18.57
C GLU A 91 -4.54 16.97 -19.37
N MET A 92 -4.24 16.65 -20.63
CA MET A 92 -3.60 17.55 -21.58
C MET A 92 -4.36 17.55 -22.90
N VAL A 93 -4.90 18.71 -23.28
CA VAL A 93 -5.52 18.88 -24.59
C VAL A 93 -4.46 19.35 -25.58
N LEU A 94 -4.13 18.52 -26.57
CA LEU A 94 -3.07 18.83 -27.53
C LEU A 94 -3.40 20.08 -28.36
N GLY A 95 -2.50 21.07 -28.35
CA GLY A 95 -2.69 22.39 -28.95
C GLY A 95 -3.43 23.40 -28.07
N LYS A 96 -3.77 23.04 -26.81
CA LYS A 96 -4.33 23.92 -25.78
C LYS A 96 -3.64 23.73 -24.42
N GLU A 97 -2.47 23.08 -24.41
CA GLU A 97 -1.63 22.93 -23.24
C GLU A 97 -1.13 24.28 -22.71
N LYS A 98 -0.69 24.29 -21.45
CA LYS A 98 0.00 25.43 -20.88
C LYS A 98 1.37 25.61 -21.55
N LYS A 99 1.85 26.84 -21.62
CA LYS A 99 3.10 27.20 -22.32
C LYS A 99 4.28 26.35 -21.82
N GLU A 100 4.37 26.15 -20.52
CA GLU A 100 5.41 25.37 -19.84
C GLU A 100 5.38 23.87 -20.13
N MET A 101 4.32 23.36 -20.75
CA MET A 101 4.15 21.95 -21.10
C MET A 101 4.26 21.68 -22.60
N THR A 102 4.65 22.67 -23.40
CA THR A 102 4.70 22.56 -24.87
C THR A 102 5.57 21.39 -25.33
N GLY A 103 6.76 21.23 -24.75
CA GLY A 103 7.66 20.14 -25.13
C GLY A 103 7.15 18.77 -24.70
N LEU A 104 6.48 18.70 -23.54
CA LEU A 104 5.79 17.48 -23.09
C LEU A 104 4.65 17.11 -24.05
N ALA A 105 3.86 18.10 -24.50
CA ALA A 105 2.77 17.89 -25.47
C ALA A 105 3.28 17.35 -26.83
N ILE A 106 4.42 17.84 -27.32
CA ILE A 106 5.07 17.31 -28.55
C ILE A 106 5.44 15.83 -28.39
N GLY A 107 5.96 15.46 -27.21
CA GLY A 107 6.26 14.08 -26.87
C GLY A 107 5.02 13.20 -26.84
N VAL A 108 4.00 13.63 -26.10
CA VAL A 108 2.71 12.92 -25.95
C VAL A 108 2.00 12.75 -27.28
N ALA A 109 2.01 13.77 -28.15
CA ALA A 109 1.46 13.70 -29.51
C ALA A 109 2.10 12.58 -30.37
N ASN A 110 3.30 12.13 -29.99
CA ASN A 110 4.04 11.08 -30.66
C ASN A 110 4.00 9.73 -29.95
N MET A 111 3.26 9.61 -28.85
CA MET A 111 3.06 8.37 -28.10
C MET A 111 1.76 7.67 -28.54
N LYS A 112 1.70 6.36 -28.29
CA LYS A 112 0.50 5.54 -28.43
C LYS A 112 -0.16 5.29 -27.08
N ASP A 113 -1.40 4.82 -27.11
CA ASP A 113 -2.11 4.40 -25.91
C ASP A 113 -1.29 3.34 -25.13
N GLY A 114 -1.15 3.50 -23.83
CA GLY A 114 -0.32 2.67 -22.96
C GLY A 114 1.20 2.74 -23.17
N GLU A 115 1.69 3.62 -24.04
CA GLU A 115 3.13 3.80 -24.25
C GLU A 115 3.77 4.47 -23.03
N ARG A 116 4.94 3.98 -22.62
CA ARG A 116 5.81 4.65 -21.64
C ARG A 116 7.10 5.08 -22.32
N ALA A 117 7.50 6.33 -22.14
CA ALA A 117 8.66 6.90 -22.82
C ALA A 117 9.40 7.89 -21.94
N LEU A 118 10.69 8.05 -22.22
CA LEU A 118 11.52 9.13 -21.70
C LEU A 118 11.57 10.25 -22.74
N LEU A 119 11.26 11.47 -22.32
CA LEU A 119 11.37 12.68 -23.13
C LEU A 119 12.46 13.57 -22.57
N ARG A 120 13.29 14.14 -23.45
CA ARG A 120 14.17 15.26 -23.11
C ARG A 120 13.69 16.50 -23.81
N VAL A 121 13.45 17.55 -23.05
CA VAL A 121 12.80 18.78 -23.49
C VAL A 121 13.69 19.96 -23.14
N GLY A 122 14.07 20.74 -24.15
CA GLY A 122 14.82 21.98 -23.95
C GLY A 122 13.97 23.01 -23.19
N TRP A 123 14.62 23.83 -22.37
CA TRP A 123 13.99 24.84 -21.53
C TRP A 123 13.08 25.80 -22.31
N GLU A 124 13.34 26.04 -23.60
CA GLU A 124 12.56 26.92 -24.47
C GLU A 124 11.11 26.43 -24.65
N LEU A 125 10.89 25.12 -24.54
CA LEU A 125 9.58 24.47 -24.62
C LEU A 125 9.09 23.94 -23.26
N GLY A 126 9.82 24.28 -22.19
CA GLY A 126 9.48 24.03 -20.80
C GLY A 126 9.19 25.34 -20.07
N TYR A 127 9.72 25.48 -18.85
CA TYR A 127 9.49 26.64 -17.98
C TYR A 127 10.20 27.94 -18.41
N GLY A 128 10.92 27.94 -19.53
CA GLY A 128 11.43 29.15 -20.15
C GLY A 128 12.57 29.82 -19.39
N GLU A 129 12.79 31.11 -19.68
CA GLU A 129 13.90 31.88 -19.11
C GLU A 129 13.75 32.13 -17.61
N GLU A 130 12.51 32.26 -17.12
CA GLU A 130 12.23 32.59 -15.72
C GLU A 130 12.14 31.34 -14.84
N GLY A 131 11.91 30.16 -15.43
CA GLY A 131 11.61 28.95 -14.67
C GLY A 131 10.25 29.05 -13.99
N SER A 132 10.09 28.34 -12.87
CA SER A 132 8.94 28.47 -11.97
C SER A 132 9.45 28.44 -10.53
N PHE A 133 9.14 29.49 -9.76
CA PHE A 133 9.67 29.65 -8.41
C PHE A 133 8.86 28.90 -7.33
N SER A 134 7.58 28.65 -7.59
CA SER A 134 6.63 28.15 -6.59
C SER A 134 6.33 26.67 -6.80
N PHE A 135 5.28 26.35 -7.57
CA PHE A 135 4.77 24.99 -7.73
C PHE A 135 4.53 24.72 -9.23
N PRO A 136 5.31 23.84 -9.87
CA PRO A 136 6.51 23.19 -9.35
C PRO A 136 7.72 24.14 -9.31
N ASN A 137 8.70 23.88 -8.45
CA ASN A 137 9.96 24.64 -8.40
C ASN A 137 10.92 24.13 -9.48
N VAL A 138 11.10 24.93 -10.52
CA VAL A 138 11.95 24.61 -11.68
C VAL A 138 12.89 25.79 -11.94
N PRO A 139 14.21 25.57 -11.98
CA PRO A 139 15.16 26.66 -12.22
C PRO A 139 14.96 27.37 -13.57
N PRO A 140 15.35 28.66 -13.66
CA PRO A 140 15.51 29.39 -14.92
C PRO A 140 16.30 28.58 -15.96
N ARG A 141 15.81 28.54 -17.20
CA ARG A 141 16.48 27.88 -18.34
C ARG A 141 16.88 26.42 -18.06
N ALA A 142 16.08 25.69 -17.28
CA ALA A 142 16.31 24.28 -17.00
C ALA A 142 15.77 23.40 -18.13
N ASP A 143 16.65 22.64 -18.78
CA ASP A 143 16.26 21.51 -19.61
C ASP A 143 15.61 20.44 -18.73
N LEU A 144 14.63 19.74 -19.28
CA LEU A 144 13.74 18.87 -18.53
C LEU A 144 13.83 17.44 -19.06
N VAL A 145 13.79 16.49 -18.15
CA VAL A 145 13.60 15.08 -18.46
C VAL A 145 12.24 14.65 -17.92
N TYR A 146 11.42 14.06 -18.78
CA TYR A 146 10.13 13.51 -18.40
C TYR A 146 10.11 12.01 -18.60
N GLU A 147 9.70 11.27 -17.60
CA GLU A 147 9.21 9.90 -17.77
C GLU A 147 7.70 9.97 -17.87
N VAL A 148 7.14 9.57 -19.01
CA VAL A 148 5.72 9.75 -19.33
C VAL A 148 5.10 8.40 -19.66
N GLU A 149 3.91 8.16 -19.16
CA GLU A 149 3.00 7.10 -19.59
C GLU A 149 1.72 7.73 -20.14
N LEU A 150 1.45 7.51 -21.43
CA LEU A 150 0.18 7.89 -22.04
C LEU A 150 -0.85 6.82 -21.69
N ILE A 151 -1.72 7.11 -20.72
CA ILE A 151 -2.77 6.20 -20.29
C ILE A 151 -3.73 5.94 -21.45
N GLY A 152 -4.08 7.01 -22.17
CA GLY A 152 -4.87 6.96 -23.39
C GLY A 152 -5.34 8.36 -23.77
N PHE A 153 -6.17 8.46 -24.81
CA PHE A 153 -6.73 9.73 -25.24
C PHE A 153 -8.17 9.63 -25.74
N ASP A 154 -8.86 10.77 -25.74
CA ASP A 154 -10.12 10.99 -26.43
C ASP A 154 -9.88 11.84 -27.66
N GLU A 155 -10.21 11.30 -28.84
CA GLU A 155 -10.26 12.11 -30.05
C GLU A 155 -11.41 13.10 -29.95
N THR A 156 -11.15 14.36 -30.28
CA THR A 156 -12.21 15.36 -30.45
C THR A 156 -12.96 15.13 -31.75
N LYS A 157 -13.75 14.05 -31.81
CA LYS A 157 -14.84 13.95 -32.78
C LYS A 157 -15.98 14.81 -32.25
N GLU A 158 -15.88 16.12 -32.46
CA GLU A 158 -16.89 17.12 -32.07
C GLU A 158 -17.22 17.13 -30.56
N GLY A 159 -16.23 16.84 -29.71
CA GLY A 159 -16.36 16.92 -28.25
C GLY A 159 -16.04 18.32 -27.71
N LYS A 160 -16.86 18.78 -26.75
CA LYS A 160 -16.52 19.91 -25.87
C LYS A 160 -15.27 19.56 -25.04
N ALA A 161 -14.40 20.53 -24.75
CA ALA A 161 -13.35 20.31 -23.76
C ALA A 161 -14.01 19.98 -22.40
N ARG A 162 -13.33 19.27 -21.50
CA ARG A 162 -13.86 18.95 -20.17
C ARG A 162 -14.34 20.19 -19.41
N SER A 163 -13.68 21.34 -19.61
CA SER A 163 -14.07 22.64 -19.06
C SER A 163 -15.45 23.11 -19.50
N ASP A 164 -15.87 22.67 -20.70
CA ASP A 164 -17.08 23.13 -21.38
C ASP A 164 -18.20 22.07 -21.28
N MET A 165 -17.91 20.89 -20.71
CA MET A 165 -18.89 19.83 -20.47
C MET A 165 -19.77 20.15 -19.27
N THR A 166 -21.07 19.83 -19.37
CA THR A 166 -21.94 19.80 -18.18
C THR A 166 -21.56 18.64 -17.25
N VAL A 167 -22.06 18.67 -16.02
CA VAL A 167 -21.85 17.59 -15.04
C VAL A 167 -22.35 16.24 -15.60
N GLU A 168 -23.51 16.23 -16.23
CA GLU A 168 -24.13 15.03 -16.83
C GLU A 168 -23.33 14.51 -18.02
N GLU A 169 -22.89 15.38 -18.92
CA GLU A 169 -22.05 15.00 -20.07
C GLU A 169 -20.76 14.34 -19.59
N ARG A 170 -20.18 14.88 -18.53
CA ARG A 170 -18.92 14.44 -17.95
C ARG A 170 -19.02 13.12 -17.18
N ILE A 171 -20.05 12.95 -16.35
CA ILE A 171 -20.34 11.66 -15.70
C ILE A 171 -20.67 10.61 -16.76
N GLY A 172 -21.42 10.98 -17.79
CA GLY A 172 -21.74 10.08 -18.91
C GLY A 172 -20.51 9.67 -19.72
N ALA A 173 -19.54 10.56 -19.93
CA ALA A 173 -18.25 10.22 -20.54
C ALA A 173 -17.46 9.22 -19.69
N ALA A 174 -17.38 9.46 -18.38
CA ALA A 174 -16.75 8.53 -17.46
C ALA A 174 -17.43 7.14 -17.46
N ASP A 175 -18.77 7.10 -17.49
CA ASP A 175 -19.51 5.83 -17.50
C ASP A 175 -19.27 5.04 -18.80
N ARG A 176 -19.17 5.72 -19.96
CA ARG A 176 -18.76 5.07 -21.22
C ARG A 176 -17.38 4.43 -21.10
N ARG A 177 -16.38 5.18 -20.59
CA ARG A 177 -15.03 4.63 -20.38
C ARG A 177 -15.02 3.44 -19.41
N LYS A 178 -15.82 3.49 -18.33
CA LYS A 178 -16.03 2.34 -17.46
C LYS A 178 -16.58 1.13 -18.23
N MET A 179 -17.56 1.33 -19.12
CA MET A 179 -18.11 0.25 -19.93
C MET A 179 -17.08 -0.34 -20.89
N ASP A 180 -16.27 0.50 -21.54
CA ASP A 180 -15.18 0.06 -22.42
C ASP A 180 -14.15 -0.78 -21.64
N GLY A 181 -13.78 -0.34 -20.45
CA GLY A 181 -12.93 -1.10 -19.52
C GLY A 181 -13.54 -2.45 -19.11
N ASN A 182 -14.86 -2.52 -18.92
CA ASN A 182 -15.54 -3.79 -18.61
C ASN A 182 -15.45 -4.78 -19.78
N VAL A 183 -15.56 -4.31 -21.01
CA VAL A 183 -15.41 -5.13 -22.22
C VAL A 183 -13.99 -5.69 -22.29
N LEU A 184 -12.97 -4.84 -22.11
CA LEU A 184 -11.56 -5.26 -22.12
C LEU A 184 -11.24 -6.23 -20.98
N PHE A 185 -11.82 -6.02 -19.79
CA PHE A 185 -11.67 -6.92 -18.65
C PHE A 185 -12.21 -8.32 -18.95
N GLN A 186 -13.35 -8.42 -19.64
CA GLN A 186 -13.92 -9.70 -20.07
C GLN A 186 -13.04 -10.40 -21.12
N GLN A 187 -12.30 -9.63 -21.93
CA GLN A 187 -11.32 -10.13 -22.88
C GLN A 187 -9.96 -10.48 -22.25
N GLU A 188 -9.84 -10.37 -20.93
CA GLU A 188 -8.59 -10.57 -20.17
C GLU A 188 -7.45 -9.62 -20.53
N LYS A 189 -7.75 -8.50 -21.21
CA LYS A 189 -6.81 -7.42 -21.49
C LYS A 189 -6.75 -6.48 -20.29
N LEU A 190 -6.10 -6.93 -19.23
CA LEU A 190 -6.20 -6.31 -17.92
C LEU A 190 -5.57 -4.91 -17.85
N GLU A 191 -4.41 -4.71 -18.48
CA GLU A 191 -3.77 -3.38 -18.53
C GLU A 191 -4.60 -2.39 -19.35
N GLU A 192 -5.08 -2.78 -20.53
CA GLU A 192 -5.96 -1.93 -21.37
C GLU A 192 -7.26 -1.60 -20.62
N ALA A 193 -7.83 -2.56 -19.89
CA ALA A 193 -9.01 -2.33 -19.06
C ALA A 193 -8.73 -1.32 -17.95
N MET A 194 -7.58 -1.42 -17.27
CA MET A 194 -7.17 -0.46 -16.24
C MET A 194 -7.05 0.96 -16.78
N GLN A 195 -6.47 1.13 -17.96
CA GLN A 195 -6.37 2.44 -18.62
C GLN A 195 -7.74 3.09 -18.81
N GLN A 196 -8.73 2.32 -19.28
CA GLN A 196 -10.09 2.84 -19.44
C GLN A 196 -10.74 3.25 -18.11
N TYR A 197 -10.57 2.46 -17.04
CA TYR A 197 -11.07 2.84 -15.72
C TYR A 197 -10.38 4.08 -15.17
N GLU A 198 -9.08 4.22 -15.41
CA GLU A 198 -8.28 5.36 -14.98
C GLU A 198 -8.71 6.65 -15.71
N MET A 199 -8.93 6.57 -17.02
CA MET A 199 -9.49 7.68 -17.79
C MET A 199 -10.90 8.07 -17.30
N ALA A 200 -11.74 7.09 -16.96
CA ALA A 200 -13.03 7.34 -16.33
C ALA A 200 -12.90 8.11 -15.00
N ILE A 201 -11.95 7.74 -14.15
CA ILE A 201 -11.66 8.42 -12.89
C ILE A 201 -11.11 9.83 -13.15
N ALA A 202 -10.27 10.02 -14.16
CA ALA A 202 -9.72 11.33 -14.51
C ALA A 202 -10.83 12.32 -14.89
N TYR A 203 -11.87 11.88 -15.61
CA TYR A 203 -13.09 12.67 -15.83
C TYR A 203 -13.79 13.05 -14.53
N MET A 204 -13.59 12.33 -13.42
CA MET A 204 -14.16 12.62 -12.09
C MET A 204 -13.06 12.92 -11.06
N GLY A 205 -12.05 13.69 -11.48
CA GLY A 205 -10.98 14.17 -10.59
C GLY A 205 -11.49 15.06 -9.44
N ASP A 206 -10.63 15.30 -8.47
CA ASP A 206 -11.01 15.86 -7.17
C ASP A 206 -11.67 17.24 -7.25
N ASP A 207 -11.16 18.13 -8.10
CA ASP A 207 -11.72 19.48 -8.26
C ASP A 207 -13.19 19.46 -8.69
N PHE A 208 -13.55 18.48 -9.53
CA PHE A 208 -14.93 18.28 -9.95
C PHE A 208 -15.75 17.61 -8.88
N MET A 209 -15.22 16.55 -8.24
CA MET A 209 -15.93 15.87 -7.15
C MET A 209 -16.21 16.80 -5.97
N PHE A 210 -15.33 17.76 -5.70
CA PHE A 210 -15.48 18.78 -4.66
C PHE A 210 -16.63 19.75 -4.96
N GLN A 211 -16.91 20.02 -6.23
CA GLN A 211 -17.99 20.91 -6.67
C GLN A 211 -19.37 20.22 -6.70
N LEU A 212 -19.43 18.89 -6.59
CA LEU A 212 -20.67 18.14 -6.67
C LEU A 212 -21.33 17.92 -5.30
N PHE A 213 -22.65 18.10 -5.26
CA PHE A 213 -23.47 17.89 -4.07
C PHE A 213 -24.73 17.06 -4.40
N GLY A 214 -25.27 16.41 -3.38
CA GLY A 214 -26.50 15.61 -3.46
C GLY A 214 -26.48 14.60 -4.61
N LYS A 215 -27.58 14.58 -5.39
CA LYS A 215 -27.78 13.64 -6.50
C LYS A 215 -26.60 13.56 -7.46
N TYR A 216 -25.95 14.69 -7.77
CA TYR A 216 -24.84 14.69 -8.72
C TYR A 216 -23.57 14.04 -8.16
N ARG A 217 -23.29 14.24 -6.88
CA ARG A 217 -22.19 13.54 -6.20
C ARG A 217 -22.46 12.04 -6.18
N ASP A 218 -23.69 11.63 -5.86
CA ASP A 218 -24.08 10.22 -5.82
C ASP A 218 -23.94 9.56 -7.19
N MET A 219 -24.38 10.23 -8.27
CA MET A 219 -24.21 9.74 -9.64
C MET A 219 -22.73 9.59 -10.02
N ALA A 220 -21.88 10.55 -9.64
CA ALA A 220 -20.45 10.46 -9.93
C ALA A 220 -19.78 9.32 -9.13
N LEU A 221 -20.09 9.18 -7.84
CA LEU A 221 -19.57 8.08 -7.00
C LEU A 221 -20.05 6.70 -7.49
N ALA A 222 -21.27 6.62 -8.02
CA ALA A 222 -21.82 5.41 -8.62
C ALA A 222 -21.05 4.94 -9.86
N VAL A 223 -20.23 5.81 -10.48
CA VAL A 223 -19.30 5.46 -11.55
C VAL A 223 -17.87 5.32 -11.02
N LYS A 224 -17.39 6.28 -10.20
CA LYS A 224 -16.02 6.35 -9.69
C LYS A 224 -15.66 5.13 -8.82
N ASN A 225 -16.52 4.76 -7.86
CA ASN A 225 -16.25 3.65 -6.95
C ASN A 225 -16.15 2.31 -7.70
N PRO A 226 -17.06 1.96 -8.63
CA PRO A 226 -16.88 0.79 -9.47
C PRO A 226 -15.60 0.79 -10.32
N CYS A 227 -15.14 1.94 -10.83
CA CYS A 227 -13.87 2.02 -11.56
C CYS A 227 -12.68 1.61 -10.67
N HIS A 228 -12.55 2.19 -9.47
CA HIS A 228 -11.50 1.82 -8.51
C HIS A 228 -11.58 0.33 -8.13
N LEU A 229 -12.80 -0.17 -7.87
CA LEU A 229 -12.99 -1.59 -7.59
C LEU A 229 -12.54 -2.46 -8.76
N ASN A 230 -12.92 -2.13 -9.99
CA ASN A 230 -12.56 -2.92 -11.17
C ASN A 230 -11.05 -2.87 -11.44
N MET A 231 -10.39 -1.73 -11.24
CA MET A 231 -8.92 -1.66 -11.24
C MET A 231 -8.32 -2.59 -10.19
N ALA A 232 -8.86 -2.61 -8.96
CA ALA A 232 -8.40 -3.55 -7.92
C ALA A 232 -8.56 -5.02 -8.36
N ALA A 233 -9.63 -5.35 -9.10
CA ALA A 233 -9.81 -6.70 -9.64
C ALA A 233 -8.78 -7.03 -10.74
N CYS A 234 -8.46 -6.10 -11.62
CA CYS A 234 -7.37 -6.25 -12.60
C CYS A 234 -6.03 -6.48 -11.89
N LEU A 235 -5.70 -5.63 -10.92
CA LEU A 235 -4.46 -5.68 -10.16
C LEU A 235 -4.31 -7.01 -9.38
N ILE A 236 -5.39 -7.50 -8.77
CA ILE A 236 -5.40 -8.83 -8.12
C ILE A 236 -5.10 -9.94 -9.14
N LYS A 237 -5.71 -9.90 -10.35
CA LYS A 237 -5.42 -10.87 -11.41
C LYS A 237 -3.96 -10.80 -11.89
N LEU A 238 -3.36 -9.61 -11.84
CA LEU A 238 -1.94 -9.36 -12.18
C LEU A 238 -0.97 -9.61 -11.00
N ASN A 239 -1.45 -10.08 -9.85
CA ASN A 239 -0.67 -10.25 -8.61
C ASN A 239 -0.04 -8.95 -8.06
N ARG A 240 -0.55 -7.78 -8.46
CA ARG A 240 -0.11 -6.46 -7.97
C ARG A 240 -0.93 -6.06 -6.73
N TYR A 241 -0.73 -6.80 -5.65
CA TYR A 241 -1.60 -6.76 -4.47
C TYR A 241 -1.56 -5.44 -3.70
N GLU A 242 -0.40 -4.81 -3.56
CA GLU A 242 -0.24 -3.55 -2.82
C GLU A 242 -1.06 -2.43 -3.47
N GLU A 243 -0.98 -2.31 -4.80
CA GLU A 243 -1.76 -1.33 -5.56
C GLU A 243 -3.27 -1.61 -5.47
N ALA A 244 -3.67 -2.89 -5.47
CA ALA A 244 -5.07 -3.26 -5.28
C ALA A 244 -5.60 -2.85 -3.88
N ILE A 245 -4.76 -2.90 -2.84
CA ILE A 245 -5.10 -2.42 -1.49
C ILE A 245 -5.35 -0.91 -1.52
N GLY A 246 -4.49 -0.15 -2.22
CA GLY A 246 -4.66 1.30 -2.41
C GLY A 246 -6.01 1.63 -3.05
N GLN A 247 -6.32 1.00 -4.18
CA GLN A 247 -7.59 1.20 -4.90
C GLN A 247 -8.82 0.87 -4.04
N CYS A 248 -8.78 -0.23 -3.27
CA CYS A 248 -9.88 -0.57 -2.36
C CYS A 248 -10.00 0.42 -1.20
N THR A 249 -8.88 0.96 -0.72
CA THR A 249 -8.88 1.91 0.39
C THR A 249 -9.53 3.24 0.00
N ILE A 250 -9.31 3.72 -1.22
CA ILE A 250 -10.00 4.92 -1.76
C ILE A 250 -11.53 4.74 -1.74
N VAL A 251 -12.03 3.55 -2.07
CA VAL A 251 -13.47 3.28 -2.02
C VAL A 251 -13.97 3.24 -0.58
N LEU A 252 -13.18 2.68 0.34
CA LEU A 252 -13.53 2.56 1.76
C LEU A 252 -13.46 3.88 2.53
N THR A 253 -12.76 4.91 2.03
CA THR A 253 -12.83 6.26 2.61
C THR A 253 -14.16 6.94 2.32
N GLU A 254 -14.82 6.60 1.20
CA GLU A 254 -16.14 7.12 0.84
C GLU A 254 -17.28 6.23 1.37
N ASP A 255 -17.13 4.90 1.26
CA ASP A 255 -18.09 3.89 1.74
C ASP A 255 -17.34 2.80 2.52
N GLU A 256 -17.19 3.01 3.82
CA GLU A 256 -16.45 2.11 4.71
C GLU A 256 -17.06 0.71 4.87
N ASN A 257 -18.30 0.51 4.39
CA ASN A 257 -19.06 -0.74 4.51
C ASN A 257 -19.18 -1.45 3.15
N ASN A 258 -18.48 -0.98 2.13
CA ASN A 258 -18.49 -1.58 0.81
C ASN A 258 -17.94 -3.01 0.82
N VAL A 259 -18.84 -3.99 0.74
CA VAL A 259 -18.50 -5.42 0.83
C VAL A 259 -17.48 -5.83 -0.23
N LYS A 260 -17.59 -5.31 -1.47
CA LYS A 260 -16.67 -5.64 -2.56
C LYS A 260 -15.26 -5.09 -2.30
N ALA A 261 -15.17 -3.87 -1.78
CA ALA A 261 -13.88 -3.26 -1.43
C ALA A 261 -13.21 -4.02 -0.29
N LEU A 262 -13.94 -4.31 0.80
CA LEU A 262 -13.45 -5.09 1.94
C LEU A 262 -12.96 -6.47 1.50
N PHE A 263 -13.75 -7.19 0.69
CA PHE A 263 -13.38 -8.51 0.21
C PHE A 263 -12.12 -8.48 -0.66
N ARG A 264 -12.02 -7.54 -1.61
CA ARG A 264 -10.86 -7.43 -2.51
C ARG A 264 -9.61 -7.01 -1.74
N ARG A 265 -9.72 -6.06 -0.80
CA ARG A 265 -8.61 -5.63 0.07
C ARG A 265 -8.13 -6.77 0.96
N GLY A 266 -9.05 -7.49 1.60
CA GLY A 266 -8.74 -8.65 2.43
C GLY A 266 -8.02 -9.75 1.64
N LYS A 267 -8.47 -10.01 0.41
CA LYS A 267 -7.82 -10.97 -0.50
C LYS A 267 -6.39 -10.56 -0.86
N SER A 268 -6.17 -9.29 -1.19
CA SER A 268 -4.84 -8.77 -1.48
C SER A 268 -3.91 -8.82 -0.26
N ARG A 269 -4.40 -8.44 0.92
CA ARG A 269 -3.67 -8.52 2.19
C ARG A 269 -3.27 -9.95 2.53
N ALA A 270 -4.20 -10.89 2.37
CA ALA A 270 -3.94 -12.31 2.58
C ALA A 270 -2.83 -12.82 1.64
N ALA A 271 -2.86 -12.42 0.37
CA ALA A 271 -1.83 -12.79 -0.61
C ALA A 271 -0.44 -12.22 -0.26
N LEU A 272 -0.37 -11.08 0.42
CA LEU A 272 0.87 -10.49 0.95
C LEU A 272 1.29 -11.06 2.32
N GLY A 273 0.55 -12.04 2.86
CA GLY A 273 0.82 -12.61 4.19
C GLY A 273 0.38 -11.72 5.36
N GLN A 274 -0.36 -10.64 5.11
CA GLN A 274 -0.94 -9.79 6.14
C GLN A 274 -2.24 -10.42 6.68
N ILE A 275 -2.09 -11.51 7.44
CA ILE A 275 -3.21 -12.38 7.84
C ILE A 275 -4.21 -11.69 8.78
N ASP A 276 -3.74 -11.00 9.83
CA ASP A 276 -4.65 -10.33 10.78
C ASP A 276 -5.46 -9.21 10.10
N PRO A 277 -4.84 -8.27 9.35
CA PRO A 277 -5.59 -7.25 8.61
C PRO A 277 -6.55 -7.83 7.56
N ALA A 278 -6.19 -8.94 6.92
CA ALA A 278 -7.09 -9.62 5.98
C ALA A 278 -8.32 -10.21 6.68
N LYS A 279 -8.12 -10.80 7.86
CA LYS A 279 -9.20 -11.37 8.66
C LYS A 279 -10.18 -10.30 9.13
N GLU A 280 -9.69 -9.14 9.56
CA GLU A 280 -10.53 -7.98 9.90
C GLU A 280 -11.40 -7.55 8.72
N ASP A 281 -10.82 -7.40 7.53
CA ASP A 281 -11.55 -7.03 6.31
C ASP A 281 -12.64 -8.06 5.98
N PHE A 282 -12.33 -9.35 6.02
CA PHE A 282 -13.31 -10.39 5.74
C PHE A 282 -14.39 -10.49 6.82
N GLN A 283 -14.07 -10.26 8.09
CA GLN A 283 -15.06 -10.22 9.17
C GLN A 283 -16.01 -9.03 9.01
N LYS A 284 -15.48 -7.84 8.70
CA LYS A 284 -16.31 -6.66 8.39
C LYS A 284 -17.18 -6.93 7.16
N ALA A 285 -16.64 -7.53 6.10
CA ALA A 285 -17.41 -7.90 4.92
C ALA A 285 -18.53 -8.89 5.26
N ARG A 286 -18.26 -9.91 6.09
CA ARG A 286 -19.25 -10.91 6.52
C ARG A 286 -20.38 -10.32 7.36
N LYS A 287 -20.12 -9.24 8.12
CA LYS A 287 -21.16 -8.52 8.87
C LYS A 287 -22.25 -7.97 7.95
N TYR A 288 -21.87 -7.51 6.75
CA TYR A 288 -22.79 -6.91 5.79
C TYR A 288 -23.25 -7.88 4.69
N ALA A 289 -22.54 -8.99 4.48
CA ALA A 289 -22.91 -10.07 3.56
C ALA A 289 -22.70 -11.45 4.21
N PRO A 290 -23.54 -11.85 5.19
CA PRO A 290 -23.35 -13.09 5.95
C PRO A 290 -23.46 -14.37 5.10
N GLU A 291 -24.28 -14.34 4.05
CA GLU A 291 -24.53 -15.48 3.15
C GLU A 291 -23.52 -15.63 2.02
N ASP A 292 -22.53 -14.73 1.92
CA ASP A 292 -21.54 -14.78 0.86
C ASP A 292 -20.55 -15.94 1.08
N LYS A 293 -20.74 -16.99 0.29
CA LYS A 293 -19.90 -18.20 0.32
C LYS A 293 -18.43 -17.89 0.01
N ALA A 294 -18.11 -16.85 -0.75
CA ALA A 294 -16.73 -16.48 -1.04
C ALA A 294 -16.03 -15.97 0.23
N ILE A 295 -16.68 -15.06 0.97
CA ILE A 295 -16.14 -14.55 2.24
C ILE A 295 -15.95 -15.70 3.26
N ALA A 296 -16.94 -16.58 3.37
CA ALA A 296 -16.86 -17.74 4.26
C ALA A 296 -15.70 -18.69 3.91
N ARG A 297 -15.44 -18.92 2.61
CA ARG A 297 -14.30 -19.73 2.15
C ARG A 297 -12.97 -19.09 2.51
N GLU A 298 -12.77 -17.80 2.24
CA GLU A 298 -11.51 -17.12 2.55
C GLU A 298 -11.20 -17.12 4.05
N LEU A 299 -12.20 -16.86 4.91
CA LEU A 299 -12.02 -16.95 6.37
C LEU A 299 -11.63 -18.35 6.86
N ARG A 300 -12.15 -19.39 6.20
CA ARG A 300 -11.75 -20.77 6.51
C ARG A 300 -10.31 -21.04 6.09
N LEU A 301 -9.90 -20.58 4.91
CA LEU A 301 -8.52 -20.73 4.43
C LEU A 301 -7.53 -20.03 5.38
N LEU A 302 -7.84 -18.82 5.85
CA LEU A 302 -7.02 -18.14 6.85
C LEU A 302 -6.94 -18.91 8.17
N ALA A 303 -8.05 -19.46 8.67
CA ALA A 303 -8.04 -20.25 9.90
C ALA A 303 -7.24 -21.55 9.79
N GLU A 304 -7.28 -22.21 8.62
CA GLU A 304 -6.47 -23.39 8.33
C GLU A 304 -4.97 -23.03 8.28
N HIS A 305 -4.61 -21.90 7.67
CA HIS A 305 -3.25 -21.38 7.67
C HIS A 305 -2.73 -21.06 9.09
N ASP A 306 -3.52 -20.34 9.90
CA ASP A 306 -3.18 -20.02 11.30
C ASP A 306 -2.89 -21.29 12.11
N LYS A 307 -3.71 -22.33 11.93
CA LYS A 307 -3.54 -23.62 12.59
C LYS A 307 -2.23 -24.29 12.20
N VAL A 308 -1.85 -24.24 10.92
CA VAL A 308 -0.59 -24.80 10.42
C VAL A 308 0.60 -24.02 10.97
N VAL A 309 0.54 -22.69 10.98
CA VAL A 309 1.58 -21.82 11.54
C VAL A 309 1.78 -22.11 13.03
N TYR A 310 0.68 -22.17 13.80
CA TYR A 310 0.72 -22.49 15.22
C TYR A 310 1.34 -23.88 15.48
N GLN A 311 0.97 -24.89 14.69
CA GLN A 311 1.55 -26.24 14.81
C GLN A 311 3.06 -26.22 14.56
N LYS A 312 3.53 -25.51 13.52
CA LYS A 312 4.96 -25.37 13.23
C LYS A 312 5.72 -24.65 14.34
N GLN A 313 5.16 -23.55 14.84
CA GLN A 313 5.74 -22.82 15.99
C GLN A 313 5.84 -23.75 17.21
N LYS A 314 4.78 -24.49 17.53
CA LYS A 314 4.77 -25.44 18.65
C LYS A 314 5.86 -26.51 18.52
N GLU A 315 6.05 -27.09 17.34
CA GLU A 315 7.13 -28.07 17.11
C GLU A 315 8.53 -27.42 17.21
N LEU A 316 8.70 -26.20 16.70
CA LEU A 316 9.96 -25.46 16.82
C LEU A 316 10.32 -25.17 18.29
N TYR A 317 9.36 -24.70 19.09
CA TYR A 317 9.58 -24.40 20.50
C TYR A 317 9.85 -25.63 21.36
N LYS A 318 9.32 -26.81 21.01
CA LYS A 318 9.67 -28.08 21.66
C LYS A 318 11.15 -28.45 21.49
N GLY A 319 11.78 -28.02 20.39
CA GLY A 319 13.21 -28.26 20.14
C GLY A 319 14.14 -27.26 20.85
N ILE A 320 13.67 -26.03 21.07
CA ILE A 320 14.45 -24.95 21.70
C ILE A 320 14.46 -25.07 23.23
N PHE A 321 13.34 -25.47 23.82
CA PHE A 321 13.26 -25.79 25.24
C PHE A 321 13.28 -27.31 25.35
N GLY A 322 14.46 -27.87 25.66
CA GLY A 322 14.63 -29.31 25.90
C GLY A 322 13.62 -29.86 26.94
N PRO A 323 13.58 -31.20 27.12
CA PRO A 323 12.60 -31.81 28.03
C PRO A 323 12.63 -31.10 29.38
N ARG A 324 11.45 -30.80 29.92
CA ARG A 324 11.31 -30.19 31.25
C ARG A 324 12.25 -30.97 32.21
N PRO A 325 13.15 -30.31 32.95
CA PRO A 325 13.97 -31.03 33.91
C PRO A 325 13.04 -31.84 34.79
N ASP A 326 13.28 -33.15 34.88
CA ASP A 326 12.45 -34.04 35.69
C ASP A 326 12.29 -33.41 37.07
N PRO A 327 11.05 -33.33 37.61
CA PRO A 327 10.90 -32.95 39.01
C PRO A 327 11.77 -33.91 39.78
N ARG A 328 12.83 -33.38 40.43
CA ARG A 328 13.81 -34.16 41.20
C ARG A 328 13.06 -35.29 41.88
N SER A 329 13.31 -36.53 41.46
CA SER A 329 12.68 -37.70 42.07
C SER A 329 12.92 -37.55 43.56
N SER A 330 11.85 -37.37 44.34
CA SER A 330 11.94 -37.35 45.79
C SER A 330 12.57 -38.68 46.16
N ASN A 331 13.84 -38.60 46.57
CA ASN A 331 14.65 -39.77 46.87
C ASN A 331 13.85 -40.62 47.86
N LYS A 332 13.41 -41.80 47.41
CA LYS A 332 12.88 -42.84 48.28
C LYS A 332 13.93 -43.05 49.37
N ARG A 333 13.53 -42.89 50.62
CA ARG A 333 14.31 -43.16 51.83
C ARG A 333 14.97 -44.54 51.72
N SER A 334 16.22 -44.60 51.27
CA SER A 334 17.11 -45.70 51.61
C SER A 334 17.72 -45.35 52.97
N GLY A 335 17.13 -45.89 54.03
CA GLY A 335 17.67 -45.75 55.38
C GLY A 335 19.11 -46.26 55.41
N ASN A 336 20.06 -45.36 55.63
CA ASN A 336 21.47 -45.72 55.81
C ASN A 336 21.60 -46.48 57.14
N LEU A 337 21.51 -47.81 57.06
CA LEU A 337 21.75 -48.76 58.16
C LEU A 337 23.08 -48.47 58.87
N LEU A 338 24.08 -47.98 58.12
CA LEU A 338 25.38 -47.53 58.61
C LEU A 338 25.31 -46.35 59.58
N ILE A 339 24.37 -45.40 59.41
CA ILE A 339 24.22 -44.25 60.30
C ILE A 339 23.60 -44.67 61.63
N LEU A 340 22.63 -45.59 61.60
CA LEU A 340 22.03 -46.15 62.82
C LEU A 340 23.04 -47.00 63.59
N ILE A 341 23.87 -47.78 62.90
CA ILE A 341 24.97 -48.54 63.51
C ILE A 341 26.01 -47.58 64.14
N TRP A 342 26.36 -46.50 63.45
CA TRP A 342 27.28 -45.48 63.97
C TRP A 342 26.75 -44.77 65.21
N GLN A 343 25.46 -44.40 65.22
CA GLN A 343 24.83 -43.78 66.39
C GLN A 343 24.78 -44.73 67.58
N TRP A 344 24.51 -46.02 67.36
CA TRP A 344 24.49 -47.04 68.41
C TRP A 344 25.89 -47.26 69.01
N LEU A 345 26.93 -47.33 68.19
CA LEU A 345 28.33 -47.44 68.64
C LEU A 345 28.78 -46.21 69.45
N LEU A 346 28.39 -45.01 69.03
CA LEU A 346 28.66 -43.77 69.77
C LEU A 346 27.98 -43.76 71.14
N SER A 347 26.73 -44.20 71.25
CA SER A 347 26.03 -44.32 72.54
C SER A 347 26.68 -45.35 73.46
N LEU A 348 27.18 -46.46 72.91
CA LEU A 348 27.89 -47.49 73.67
C LEU A 348 29.25 -46.98 74.20
N PHE A 349 29.97 -46.21 73.38
CA PHE A 349 31.22 -45.57 73.76
C PHE A 349 31.00 -44.51 74.86
N TYR A 350 29.98 -43.64 74.72
CA TYR A 350 29.63 -42.67 75.76
C TYR A 350 29.14 -43.34 77.07
N GLY A 351 28.41 -44.45 76.97
CA GLY A 351 27.99 -45.25 78.13
C GLY A 351 29.18 -45.84 78.89
N LEU A 352 30.15 -46.42 78.17
CA LEU A 352 31.38 -46.96 78.77
C LEU A 352 32.24 -45.84 79.42
N VAL A 353 32.41 -44.71 78.75
CA VAL A 353 33.16 -43.56 79.31
C VAL A 353 32.51 -43.01 80.59
N ASN A 354 31.18 -43.00 80.68
CA ASN A 354 30.47 -42.60 81.91
C ASN A 354 30.52 -43.66 83.03
N LEU A 355 30.67 -44.94 82.70
CA LEU A 355 30.88 -46.03 83.66
C LEU A 355 32.29 -46.01 84.26
N PHE A 356 33.31 -45.61 83.48
CA PHE A 356 34.69 -45.43 83.99
C PHE A 356 34.87 -44.13 84.80
N LYS A 357 34.05 -43.10 84.59
CA LYS A 357 34.04 -41.88 85.45
C LYS A 357 33.32 -42.05 86.80
N ARG A 358 32.56 -43.14 87.02
CA ARG A 358 31.80 -43.39 88.26
C ARG A 358 32.43 -44.41 89.22
N LYS A 359 33.67 -44.86 88.97
CA LYS A 359 34.42 -45.70 89.92
C LYS A 359 35.84 -45.18 90.11
N SER A 360 35.98 -44.13 90.91
CA SER A 360 37.09 -44.00 91.86
C SER A 360 36.51 -43.57 93.21
N PRO A 361 36.67 -44.36 94.29
CA PRO A 361 36.01 -44.16 95.58
C PRO A 361 36.82 -43.29 96.58
N LYS A 362 36.07 -42.48 97.35
CA LYS A 362 36.16 -41.99 98.75
C LYS A 362 37.50 -41.72 99.49
N SER A 363 37.32 -40.91 100.57
CA SER A 363 38.11 -40.68 101.81
C SER A 363 39.37 -39.82 101.67
N ASP A 364 39.65 -38.84 102.54
CA ASP A 364 39.08 -38.36 103.82
C ASP A 364 39.24 -36.83 103.92
#